data_AF-A0A1H7RA40-F1
#
_entry.id   AF-A0A1H7RA40-F1
#
_cell.length_a   1.000
_cell.length_b   1.000
_cell.length_c   1.000
_cell.angle_alpha   90.00
_cell.angle_beta   90.00
_cell.angle_gamma   90.00
#
_symmetry.space_group_name_H-M   'P 1'
#
loop_
_entity.id
_entity.type
_entity.pdbx_description
1 polymer ?
#
loop_
_entity_poly.entity_id
_entity_poly.type
_entity_poly.pdbx_seq_one_letter_code
_entity_poly.pdbx_strand_id
1 'polypeptide(L)'
;MRTRPKKRDSDSFFLRLLFGSSAEVTNDDVAYFRRYPDQIEEITAPIAIHRVFLWACAALGTVLVAASKVLKYSALLSFLSDGFKEFAVDIVYESGVALIGAALTAYILGIVLNKQQENAAAWRTELRRRIGLPVPPEDR
;
A
#
# COMPACT_ATOMS: atom_id res chain seq x y z
N MET A 1 27.44 -17.10 9.45
CA MET A 1 27.14 -16.80 8.04
C MET A 1 25.64 -16.52 7.94
N ARG A 2 25.21 -15.25 7.83
CA ARG A 2 23.79 -14.84 7.78
C ARG A 2 23.23 -15.14 6.39
N THR A 3 22.42 -16.20 6.26
CA THR A 3 21.65 -16.44 5.03
C THR A 3 20.45 -15.51 5.02
N ARG A 4 20.45 -14.51 4.13
CA ARG A 4 19.27 -13.69 3.84
C ARG A 4 18.18 -14.62 3.28
N PRO A 5 16.93 -14.57 3.78
CA PRO A 5 15.85 -15.32 3.17
C PRO A 5 15.60 -14.81 1.74
N LYS A 6 15.24 -15.75 0.87
CA LYS A 6 15.12 -15.57 -0.58
C LYS A 6 13.86 -14.74 -0.86
N LYS A 7 14.02 -13.62 -1.59
CA LYS A 7 12.97 -12.63 -1.93
C LYS A 7 11.62 -13.23 -2.41
N ARG A 8 11.64 -14.45 -2.96
CA ARG A 8 10.46 -15.18 -3.46
C ARG A 8 9.39 -15.50 -2.40
N ASP A 9 9.76 -15.76 -1.15
CA ASP A 9 8.76 -16.15 -0.13
C ASP A 9 7.91 -14.96 0.31
N SER A 10 8.55 -13.79 0.48
CA SER A 10 7.87 -12.54 0.81
C SER A 10 6.82 -12.17 -0.24
N ASP A 11 7.17 -12.25 -1.53
CA ASP A 11 6.27 -11.89 -2.64
C ASP A 11 5.00 -12.77 -2.66
N SER A 12 5.13 -14.06 -2.31
CA SER A 12 4.00 -15.00 -2.27
C SER A 12 3.02 -14.73 -1.11
N PHE A 13 3.55 -14.32 0.04
CA PHE A 13 2.77 -13.98 1.22
C PHE A 13 1.99 -12.67 1.03
N PHE A 14 2.61 -11.66 0.40
CA PHE A 14 1.94 -10.41 0.04
C PHE A 14 0.81 -10.61 -0.97
N LEU A 15 0.98 -11.46 -1.98
CA LEU A 15 -0.08 -11.79 -2.92
C LEU A 15 -1.26 -12.52 -2.26
N ARG A 16 -0.96 -13.44 -1.32
CA ARG A 16 -1.99 -14.08 -0.49
C ARG A 16 -2.73 -13.08 0.40
N LEU A 17 -2.05 -12.06 0.94
CA LEU A 17 -2.68 -11.05 1.79
C LEU A 17 -3.54 -10.04 0.99
N LEU A 18 -3.12 -9.70 -0.23
CA LEU A 18 -3.83 -8.76 -1.11
C LEU A 18 -5.03 -9.37 -1.83
N PHE A 19 -4.98 -10.66 -2.17
CA PHE A 19 -6.01 -11.34 -2.96
C PHE A 19 -6.70 -12.50 -2.23
N GLY A 20 -6.16 -12.95 -1.10
CA GLY A 20 -6.70 -14.06 -0.31
C GLY A 20 -7.38 -13.58 0.97
N SER A 21 -8.69 -13.75 1.02
CA SER A 21 -9.57 -13.45 2.17
C SER A 21 -9.40 -14.40 3.37
N SER A 22 -8.31 -15.14 3.48
CA SER A 22 -8.21 -16.18 4.51
C SER A 22 -7.42 -15.67 5.71
N ALA A 23 -8.16 -15.27 6.74
CA ALA A 23 -7.68 -14.98 8.09
C ALA A 23 -7.17 -16.24 8.83
N GLU A 24 -6.94 -17.33 8.10
CA GLU A 24 -6.65 -18.64 8.65
C GLU A 24 -5.14 -18.82 8.77
N VAL A 25 -4.65 -18.72 10.01
CA VAL A 25 -3.23 -18.90 10.34
C VAL A 25 -2.84 -20.34 10.02
N THR A 26 -2.03 -20.54 8.98
CA THR A 26 -1.60 -21.87 8.56
C THR A 26 -0.42 -22.33 9.42
N ASN A 27 -0.24 -23.63 9.61
CA ASN A 27 0.90 -24.18 10.37
C ASN A 27 2.27 -23.75 9.81
N ASP A 28 2.36 -23.50 8.51
CA ASP A 28 3.56 -22.94 7.88
C ASP A 28 3.83 -21.49 8.29
N ASP A 29 2.78 -20.67 8.48
CA ASP A 29 2.90 -19.28 8.96
C ASP A 29 3.44 -19.27 10.39
N VAL A 30 2.92 -20.14 11.25
CA VAL A 30 3.40 -20.29 12.64
C VAL A 30 4.87 -20.70 12.67
N ALA A 31 5.30 -21.64 11.81
CA ALA A 31 6.69 -22.08 11.74
C ALA A 31 7.63 -20.97 11.25
N TYR A 32 7.19 -20.16 10.28
CA TYR A 32 7.93 -19.01 9.76
C TYR A 32 8.10 -17.91 10.81
N PHE A 33 7.00 -17.50 11.49
CA PHE A 33 7.05 -16.45 12.51
C PHE A 33 7.69 -16.90 13.83
N ARG A 34 7.75 -18.20 14.12
CA ARG A 34 8.60 -18.71 15.22
C ARG A 34 10.08 -18.42 15.00
N ARG A 35 10.50 -18.36 13.73
CA ARG A 35 11.90 -18.12 13.33
C ARG A 35 12.22 -16.61 13.28
N TYR A 36 11.20 -15.78 13.08
CA TYR A 36 11.29 -14.32 12.93
C TYR A 36 10.10 -13.61 13.60
N PRO A 37 10.04 -13.59 14.94
CA PRO A 37 8.89 -13.03 15.68
C PRO A 37 8.77 -11.51 15.53
N ASP A 38 9.87 -10.83 15.22
CA ASP A 38 9.98 -9.39 14.95
C ASP A 38 9.24 -8.95 13.68
N GLN A 39 9.08 -9.86 12.70
CA GLN A 39 8.39 -9.53 11.44
C GLN A 39 6.88 -9.45 11.59
N ILE A 40 6.29 -10.02 12.65
CA ILE A 40 4.84 -10.00 12.87
C ILE A 40 4.33 -8.56 12.94
N GLU A 41 5.05 -7.65 13.60
CA GLU A 41 4.71 -6.23 13.69
C GLU A 41 4.85 -5.51 12.34
N GLU A 42 5.81 -5.91 11.51
CA GLU A 42 6.07 -5.28 10.21
C GLU A 42 4.98 -5.56 9.17
N ILE A 43 4.43 -6.78 9.14
CA ILE A 43 3.31 -7.16 8.25
C ILE A 43 1.93 -6.80 8.80
N THR A 44 1.76 -6.71 10.11
CA THR A 44 0.50 -6.21 10.71
C THR A 44 0.43 -4.70 10.76
N ALA A 45 1.55 -3.99 10.56
CA ALA A 45 1.54 -2.55 10.43
C ALA A 45 0.65 -2.15 9.23
N PRO A 46 -0.41 -1.35 9.44
CA PRO A 46 -1.32 -0.92 8.38
C PRO A 46 -0.59 -0.21 7.22
N ILE A 47 0.59 0.33 7.51
CA ILE A 47 1.47 1.04 6.57
C ILE A 47 2.03 0.10 5.48
N ALA A 48 2.34 -1.16 5.80
CA ALA A 48 2.95 -2.09 4.85
C ALA A 48 1.95 -2.54 3.78
N ILE A 49 0.73 -2.89 4.19
CA ILE A 49 -0.36 -3.28 3.28
C ILE A 49 -0.75 -2.10 2.38
N HIS A 50 -0.87 -0.90 2.98
CA HIS A 50 -1.16 0.32 2.24
C HIS A 50 -0.08 0.62 1.20
N ARG A 51 1.20 0.44 1.54
CA ARG A 51 2.33 0.67 0.64
C ARG A 51 2.30 -0.20 -0.62
N VAL A 52 1.88 -1.46 -0.53
CA VAL A 52 1.77 -2.33 -1.71
C VAL A 52 0.59 -1.93 -2.58
N PHE A 53 -0.58 -1.65 -1.98
CA PHE A 53 -1.75 -1.14 -2.70
C PHE A 53 -1.44 0.17 -3.43
N LEU A 54 -0.74 1.08 -2.76
CA LEU A 54 -0.25 2.34 -3.31
C LEU A 54 0.65 2.14 -4.54
N TRP A 55 1.63 1.25 -4.42
CA TRP A 55 2.54 0.95 -5.54
C TRP A 55 1.80 0.28 -6.70
N ALA A 56 0.84 -0.60 -6.42
CA ALA A 56 0.02 -1.24 -7.43
C ALA A 56 -0.86 -0.21 -8.17
N CYS A 57 -1.55 0.68 -7.46
CA CYS A 57 -2.37 1.75 -8.06
C CYS A 57 -1.52 2.74 -8.85
N ALA A 58 -0.34 3.13 -8.34
CA ALA A 58 0.58 4.02 -9.05
C ALA A 58 1.14 3.37 -10.32
N ALA A 59 1.54 2.10 -10.26
CA ALA A 59 2.01 1.34 -11.41
C ALA A 59 0.90 1.16 -12.45
N LEU A 60 -0.30 0.76 -12.02
CA LEU A 60 -1.46 0.60 -12.88
C LEU A 60 -1.86 1.91 -13.56
N GLY A 61 -1.93 3.01 -12.81
CA GLY A 61 -2.21 4.34 -13.35
C GLY A 61 -1.16 4.78 -14.38
N THR A 62 0.12 4.53 -14.10
CA THR A 62 1.22 4.81 -15.04
C THR A 62 1.07 4.00 -16.34
N VAL A 63 0.73 2.72 -16.23
CA VAL A 63 0.47 1.86 -17.39
C VAL A 63 -0.74 2.36 -18.18
N LEU A 64 -1.83 2.79 -17.51
CA LEU A 64 -2.99 3.38 -18.19
C LEU A 64 -2.64 4.66 -18.95
N VAL A 65 -1.88 5.56 -18.34
CA VAL A 65 -1.44 6.82 -18.98
C VAL A 65 -0.52 6.52 -20.18
N ALA A 66 0.39 5.56 -20.05
CA ALA A 66 1.23 5.14 -21.17
C ALA A 66 0.39 4.49 -22.29
N ALA A 67 -0.54 3.61 -21.93
CA ALA A 67 -1.44 2.94 -22.86
C ALA A 67 -2.33 3.95 -23.61
N SER A 68 -2.86 4.99 -22.95
CA SER A 68 -3.66 6.00 -23.62
C SER A 68 -2.87 6.77 -24.67
N LYS A 69 -1.60 7.09 -24.38
CA LYS A 69 -0.70 7.71 -25.37
C LYS A 69 -0.43 6.78 -26.54
N VAL A 70 -0.14 5.50 -26.28
CA VAL A 70 0.05 4.50 -27.34
C VAL A 70 -1.20 4.37 -28.19
N LEU A 71 -2.38 4.27 -27.58
CA LEU A 71 -3.66 4.19 -28.28
C LEU A 71 -3.93 5.42 -29.15
N LYS A 72 -3.61 6.62 -28.66
CA LYS A 72 -3.75 7.88 -29.42
C LYS A 72 -2.98 7.86 -30.73
N TYR A 73 -1.72 7.44 -30.69
CA TYR A 73 -0.83 7.39 -31.86
C TYR A 73 -0.92 6.09 -32.67
N SER A 74 -1.57 5.05 -32.14
CA SER A 74 -1.75 3.79 -32.85
C SER A 74 -2.84 3.88 -33.92
N ALA A 75 -2.63 3.14 -35.01
CA ALA A 75 -3.67 2.83 -36.01
C ALA A 75 -4.68 1.77 -35.51
N LEU A 76 -4.62 1.36 -34.24
CA LEU A 76 -5.51 0.33 -33.70
C LEU A 76 -6.97 0.81 -33.60
N LEU A 77 -7.17 2.14 -33.52
CA LEU A 77 -8.47 2.80 -33.43
C LEU A 77 -8.88 3.52 -34.73
N SER A 78 -8.16 3.35 -35.85
CA SER A 78 -8.49 4.04 -37.12
C SER A 78 -9.78 3.55 -37.80
N PHE A 79 -10.43 2.51 -37.26
CA PHE A 79 -11.75 2.06 -37.69
C PHE A 79 -12.90 2.78 -36.95
N LEU A 80 -12.60 3.51 -35.87
CA LEU A 80 -13.57 4.31 -35.10
C LEU A 80 -13.60 5.75 -35.62
N SER A 81 -14.73 6.43 -35.47
CA SER A 81 -14.82 7.86 -35.77
C SER A 81 -13.85 8.65 -34.88
N ASP A 82 -13.25 9.71 -35.42
CA ASP A 82 -12.23 10.49 -34.72
C ASP A 82 -12.71 10.99 -33.34
N GLY A 83 -13.98 11.40 -33.25
CA GLY A 83 -14.58 11.84 -31.99
C GLY A 83 -14.72 10.72 -30.94
N PHE A 84 -15.04 9.49 -31.35
CA PHE A 84 -15.13 8.37 -30.41
C PHE A 84 -13.73 7.89 -29.98
N LYS A 85 -12.75 7.93 -30.88
CA LYS A 85 -11.34 7.63 -30.57
C LYS A 85 -10.80 8.60 -29.51
N GLU A 86 -11.01 9.91 -29.69
CA GLU A 86 -10.56 10.93 -28.75
C GLU A 86 -11.20 10.75 -27.37
N PHE A 87 -12.52 10.54 -27.34
CA PHE A 87 -13.26 10.29 -26.10
C PHE A 87 -12.75 9.06 -25.33
N ALA A 88 -12.51 7.94 -26.01
CA ALA A 88 -12.00 6.72 -25.36
C ALA A 88 -10.58 6.92 -24.81
N VAL A 89 -9.70 7.62 -25.55
CA VAL A 89 -8.34 7.93 -25.11
C VAL A 89 -8.36 8.82 -23.87
N ASP A 90 -9.21 9.84 -23.85
CA ASP A 90 -9.30 10.77 -22.71
C ASP A 90 -9.82 10.08 -21.45
N ILE A 91 -10.81 9.18 -21.55
CA ILE A 91 -11.27 8.38 -20.40
C ILE A 91 -10.13 7.55 -19.81
N VAL A 92 -9.36 6.85 -20.65
CA VAL A 92 -8.24 6.00 -20.18
C VAL A 92 -7.13 6.88 -19.57
N TYR A 93 -6.88 8.05 -20.15
CA TYR A 93 -5.92 9.01 -19.63
C TYR A 93 -6.35 9.58 -18.27
N GLU A 94 -7.57 10.09 -18.16
CA GLU A 94 -8.10 10.69 -16.93
C GLU A 94 -8.21 9.68 -15.80
N SER A 95 -8.65 8.45 -16.08
CA SER A 95 -8.69 7.37 -15.08
C SER A 95 -7.29 6.99 -14.59
N GLY A 96 -6.29 6.94 -15.48
CA GLY A 96 -4.90 6.70 -15.11
C GLY A 96 -4.34 7.80 -14.18
N VAL A 97 -4.57 9.07 -14.53
CA VAL A 97 -4.16 10.22 -13.70
C VAL A 97 -4.90 10.24 -12.36
N ALA A 98 -6.20 9.96 -12.36
CA ALA A 98 -7.03 9.92 -11.16
C ALA A 98 -6.57 8.81 -10.19
N LEU A 99 -6.21 7.62 -10.70
CA LEU A 99 -5.67 6.53 -9.89
C LEU A 99 -4.34 6.91 -9.20
N ILE A 100 -3.45 7.61 -9.91
CA ILE A 100 -2.19 8.10 -9.32
C ILE A 100 -2.48 9.14 -8.24
N GLY A 101 -3.39 10.08 -8.50
CA GLY A 101 -3.79 11.11 -7.54
C GLY A 101 -4.43 10.53 -6.27
N ALA A 102 -5.29 9.54 -6.42
CA ALA A 102 -5.90 8.81 -5.31
C ALA A 102 -4.84 8.07 -4.48
N ALA A 103 -3.88 7.39 -5.13
CA ALA A 103 -2.78 6.73 -4.45
C ALA A 103 -1.93 7.76 -3.66
N LEU A 104 -1.50 8.85 -4.29
CA LEU A 104 -0.75 9.91 -3.61
C LEU A 104 -1.49 10.46 -2.38
N THR A 105 -2.79 10.70 -2.51
CA THR A 105 -3.63 11.21 -1.42
C THR A 105 -3.71 10.21 -0.27
N ALA A 106 -3.94 8.93 -0.57
CA ALA A 106 -4.01 7.87 0.43
C ALA A 106 -2.66 7.67 1.14
N TYR A 107 -1.53 7.85 0.45
CA TYR A 107 -0.19 7.79 1.04
C TYR A 107 0.06 8.93 2.03
N ILE A 108 -0.22 10.17 1.59
CA ILE A 108 -0.05 11.35 2.43
C ILE A 108 -0.93 11.23 3.68
N LEU A 109 -2.18 10.81 3.51
CA LEU A 109 -3.11 10.62 4.63
C LEU A 109 -2.58 9.57 5.62
N GLY A 110 -2.04 8.45 5.14
CA GLY A 110 -1.42 7.43 5.98
C GLY A 110 -0.26 7.95 6.82
N ILE A 111 0.64 8.75 6.23
CA ILE A 111 1.75 9.38 6.96
C ILE A 111 1.24 10.35 8.01
N VAL A 112 0.28 11.21 7.65
CA VAL A 112 -0.27 12.21 8.57
C VAL A 112 -0.95 11.53 9.75
N LEU A 113 -1.73 10.47 9.53
CA LEU A 113 -2.38 9.72 10.60
C LEU A 113 -1.36 9.07 11.54
N ASN A 114 -0.34 8.41 11.00
CA ASN A 114 0.71 7.79 11.82
C ASN A 114 1.39 8.84 12.73
N LYS A 115 1.72 10.00 12.16
CA LYS A 115 2.34 11.10 12.91
C LYS A 115 1.42 11.69 13.97
N GLN A 116 0.12 11.77 13.69
CA GLN A 116 -0.89 12.19 14.68
C GLN A 116 -0.98 11.19 15.83
N GLN A 117 -0.92 9.89 15.55
CA GLN A 117 -0.94 8.85 16.58
C GLN A 117 0.29 8.88 17.47
N GLU A 118 1.49 8.97 16.89
CA GLU A 118 2.76 9.11 17.64
C GLU A 118 2.75 10.36 18.54
N ASN A 119 2.36 11.52 17.98
CA ASN A 119 2.27 12.77 18.74
C ASN A 119 1.22 12.68 19.85
N ALA A 120 0.08 12.03 19.60
CA ALA A 120 -0.96 11.82 20.60
C ALA A 120 -0.51 10.88 21.72
N ALA A 121 0.26 9.84 21.41
CA ALA A 121 0.86 8.95 22.41
C ALA A 121 1.86 9.72 23.29
N ALA A 122 2.80 10.44 22.67
CA ALA A 122 3.77 11.27 23.39
C ALA A 122 3.08 12.33 24.28
N TRP A 123 2.03 12.98 23.77
CA TRP A 123 1.23 13.94 24.51
C TRP A 123 0.54 13.32 25.73
N ARG A 124 -0.05 12.12 25.59
CA ARG A 124 -0.68 11.39 26.69
C ARG A 124 0.33 11.01 27.78
N THR A 125 1.52 10.57 27.38
CA THR A 125 2.61 10.23 28.30
C THR A 125 3.08 11.45 29.10
N GLU A 126 3.26 12.59 28.43
CA GLU A 126 3.65 13.85 29.10
C GLU A 126 2.55 14.36 30.06
N LEU A 127 1.28 14.27 29.67
CA LEU A 127 0.16 14.61 30.56
C LEU A 127 0.15 13.74 31.81
N ARG A 128 0.29 12.41 31.66
CA ARG A 128 0.35 11.46 32.78
C ARG A 128 1.51 11.77 33.73
N ARG A 129 2.68 12.11 33.19
CA ARG A 129 3.85 12.51 33.98
C ARG A 129 3.56 13.76 34.82
N ARG A 130 2.85 14.74 34.27
CA ARG A 130 2.51 15.99 34.98
C ARG A 130 1.46 15.81 36.07
N ILE A 131 0.56 14.84 35.91
CA ILE A 131 -0.51 14.54 36.90
C ILE A 131 -0.16 13.38 37.84
N GLY A 132 1.06 12.83 37.76
CA GLY A 132 1.55 11.78 38.65
C GLY A 132 0.92 10.39 38.43
N LEU A 133 0.34 10.13 37.26
CA LEU A 133 -0.24 8.82 36.93
C LEU A 133 0.83 7.86 36.36
N PRO A 134 0.74 6.55 36.65
CA PRO A 134 1.65 5.55 36.09
C PRO A 134 1.52 5.44 34.56
N VAL A 135 2.65 5.29 33.87
CA VAL A 135 2.71 5.10 32.42
C VAL A 135 2.49 3.61 32.09
N PRO A 136 1.53 3.26 31.21
CA PRO A 136 1.30 1.88 30.78
C PRO A 136 2.54 1.28 30.11
N PRO A 137 2.71 -0.05 30.16
CA PRO A 137 3.87 -0.71 29.56
C PRO A 137 3.94 -0.61 28.03
N GLU A 138 2.83 -0.32 27.33
CA GLU A 138 2.82 -0.10 25.87
C GLU A 138 3.45 1.25 25.45
N ASP A 139 3.49 2.24 26.36
CA ASP A 139 3.95 3.61 26.07
C ASP A 139 5.38 3.88 26.59
N ARG A 140 6.12 2.83 26.99
CA ARG A 140 7.39 2.92 27.71
C ARG A 140 8.62 2.65 26.85
#